data_AF-A0A418KT36-F1
#
_entry.id   AF-A0A418KT36-F1
#
_cell.length_a   1.000
_cell.length_b   1.000
_cell.length_c   1.000
_cell.angle_alpha   90.00
_cell.angle_beta   90.00
_cell.angle_gamma   90.00
#
_symmetry.space_group_name_H-M   'P 1'
#
loop_
_entity.id
_entity.type
_entity.pdbx_description
1 polymer ?
#
loop_
_entity_poly.entity_id
_entity_poly.type
_entity_poly.pdbx_seq_one_letter_code
_entity_poly.pdbx_strand_id
1 'polypeptide(L)'
;VAGRLGDRHGQARLLVPGLLLAAAGLLGVSLTGTAAAVVAGAAVFGAGFGVLQNATLALMYARVRPEGYGTVSAIWNAAYDAGMAVGAAGAGIVAAGAGYPMVFALAAALLVPALLPARRERRLASSVER
;
A
#
# COMPACT_ATOMS: atom_id res chain seq x y z
N VAL A 1 2.17 11.48 -11.11
CA VAL A 1 3.15 12.25 -10.30
C VAL A 1 4.04 11.33 -9.46
N ALA A 2 3.51 10.27 -8.83
CA ALA A 2 4.30 9.30 -8.05
C ALA A 2 5.46 8.63 -8.83
N GLY A 3 5.24 8.24 -10.10
CA GLY A 3 6.31 7.67 -10.95
C GLY A 3 7.52 8.60 -11.10
N ARG A 4 7.30 9.88 -11.40
CA ARG A 4 8.36 10.90 -11.53
C ARG A 4 9.13 11.18 -10.22
N LEU A 5 8.50 10.99 -9.06
CA LEU A 5 9.15 11.23 -7.76
C LEU A 5 9.99 10.01 -7.33
N GLY A 6 9.53 8.80 -7.64
CA GLY A 6 10.25 7.55 -7.38
C GLY A 6 11.46 7.34 -8.27
N ASP A 7 11.44 7.85 -9.50
CA ASP A 7 12.60 7.82 -10.42
C ASP A 7 13.77 8.69 -9.93
N ARG A 8 13.52 9.71 -9.10
CA ARG A 8 14.56 10.57 -8.51
C ARG A 8 15.02 10.17 -7.11
N HIS A 9 14.21 9.47 -6.33
CA HIS A 9 14.49 9.18 -4.92
C HIS A 9 14.67 7.69 -4.60
N GLY A 10 14.50 6.80 -5.59
CA GLY A 10 14.48 5.36 -5.41
C GLY A 10 13.11 4.87 -4.93
N GLN A 11 12.44 4.08 -5.77
CA GLN A 11 11.08 3.55 -5.52
C GLN A 11 10.98 2.84 -4.15
N ALA A 12 12.04 2.17 -3.70
CA ALA A 12 12.11 1.54 -2.37
C ALA A 12 11.94 2.53 -1.20
N ARG A 13 12.46 3.76 -1.33
CA ARG A 13 12.38 4.78 -0.26
C ARG A 13 10.96 5.29 -0.07
N LEU A 14 10.09 5.16 -1.08
CA LEU A 14 8.69 5.57 -1.04
C LEU A 14 7.76 4.55 -0.36
N LEU A 15 8.20 3.30 -0.16
CA LEU A 15 7.36 2.26 0.45
C LEU A 15 6.94 2.60 1.88
N VAL A 16 7.88 3.07 2.71
CA VAL A 16 7.59 3.40 4.10
C VAL A 16 6.65 4.61 4.23
N PRO A 17 6.90 5.78 3.61
CA PRO A 17 5.96 6.90 3.70
C PRO A 17 4.60 6.57 3.08
N GLY A 18 4.55 5.78 2.00
CA GLY A 18 3.29 5.31 1.42
C GLY A 18 2.47 4.46 2.39
N LEU A 19 3.11 3.51 3.10
CA LEU A 19 2.47 2.69 4.13
C LEU A 19 1.95 3.53 5.30
N LEU A 20 2.75 4.49 5.78
CA LEU A 20 2.35 5.37 6.87
C LEU A 20 1.18 6.27 6.49
N LEU A 21 1.18 6.83 5.27
CA LEU A 21 0.06 7.62 4.76
C LEU A 21 -1.21 6.77 4.61
N ALA A 22 -1.11 5.57 4.06
CA ALA A 22 -2.24 4.65 3.93
C ALA A 22 -2.83 4.29 5.31
N ALA A 23 -1.98 3.94 6.28
CA ALA A 23 -2.41 3.63 7.64
C ALA A 23 -3.06 4.84 8.33
N ALA A 24 -2.46 6.03 8.21
CA ALA A 24 -3.01 7.26 8.78
C ALA A 24 -4.38 7.61 8.18
N GLY A 25 -4.56 7.46 6.87
CA GLY A 25 -5.84 7.68 6.21
C GLY A 25 -6.93 6.74 6.73
N LEU A 26 -6.64 5.44 6.84
CA LEU A 26 -7.57 4.44 7.37
C LEU A 26 -7.92 4.66 8.85
N LEU A 27 -6.94 5.02 9.69
CA LEU A 27 -7.21 5.39 11.08
C LEU A 27 -8.07 6.65 11.18
N GLY A 28 -7.82 7.65 10.32
CA GLY A 28 -8.65 8.85 10.24
C GLY A 28 -10.11 8.54 9.89
N VAL A 29 -10.34 7.62 8.94
CA VAL A 29 -11.69 7.13 8.60
C VAL A 29 -12.31 6.36 9.77
N SER A 30 -11.53 5.55 10.47
CA SER A 30 -12.02 4.75 11.61
C SER A 30 -12.49 5.58 12.80
N LEU A 31 -11.89 6.76 13.03
CA LEU A 31 -12.10 7.55 14.25
C LEU A 31 -13.10 8.69 14.07
N THR A 32 -13.62 8.91 12.86
CA THR A 32 -14.49 10.05 12.56
C THR A 32 -15.97 9.67 12.47
N GLY A 33 -16.84 10.61 12.84
CA GLY A 33 -18.29 10.53 12.66
C GLY A 33 -18.85 11.40 11.53
N THR A 34 -18.00 12.16 10.81
CA THR A 34 -18.47 13.11 9.78
C THR A 34 -18.07 12.67 8.37
N ALA A 35 -19.00 12.84 7.41
CA ALA A 35 -18.78 12.47 6.01
C ALA A 35 -17.57 13.19 5.39
N ALA A 36 -17.38 14.48 5.71
CA ALA A 36 -16.25 15.26 5.20
C ALA A 36 -14.90 14.69 5.64
N ALA A 37 -14.77 14.27 6.90
CA ALA A 37 -13.56 13.65 7.41
C ALA A 37 -13.34 12.23 6.87
N VAL A 38 -14.41 11.48 6.58
CA VAL A 38 -14.30 10.20 5.87
C VAL A 38 -13.71 10.41 4.47
N VAL A 39 -14.19 11.40 3.72
CA VAL A 39 -13.65 11.73 2.39
C VAL A 39 -12.19 12.17 2.47
N ALA A 40 -11.83 13.01 3.46
CA ALA A 40 -10.45 13.43 3.67
C ALA A 40 -9.54 12.23 3.99
N GLY A 41 -9.97 11.34 4.90
CA GLY A 41 -9.22 10.13 5.24
C GLY A 41 -9.06 9.17 4.05
N ALA A 42 -10.12 9.00 3.25
CA ALA A 42 -10.08 8.21 2.02
C ALA A 42 -9.12 8.81 0.97
N ALA A 43 -9.06 10.14 0.85
CA ALA A 43 -8.11 10.81 -0.03
C ALA A 43 -6.65 10.58 0.42
N VAL A 44 -6.38 10.67 1.73
CA VAL A 44 -5.06 10.38 2.31
C VAL A 44 -4.68 8.91 2.09
N PHE A 45 -5.61 8.00 2.34
CA PHE A 45 -5.42 6.57 2.07
C PHE A 45 -5.10 6.32 0.59
N GLY A 46 -5.88 6.89 -0.32
CA GLY A 46 -5.70 6.76 -1.77
C GLY A 46 -4.34 7.28 -2.24
N ALA A 47 -3.86 8.40 -1.67
CA ALA A 47 -2.53 8.92 -1.98
C ALA A 47 -1.43 7.95 -1.55
N GLY A 48 -1.48 7.42 -0.32
CA GLY A 48 -0.53 6.42 0.17
C GLY A 48 -0.57 5.13 -0.65
N PHE A 49 -1.78 4.62 -0.92
CA PHE A 49 -2.00 3.41 -1.70
C PHE A 49 -1.51 3.53 -3.14
N GLY A 50 -1.76 4.66 -3.80
CA GLY A 50 -1.27 4.92 -5.16
C GLY A 50 0.26 4.94 -5.21
N VAL A 51 0.94 5.50 -4.20
CA VAL A 51 2.40 5.42 -4.09
C VAL A 51 2.86 3.96 -3.98
N LEU A 52 2.21 3.16 -3.13
CA LEU A 52 2.57 1.76 -2.92
C LEU A 52 2.38 0.91 -4.17
N GLN A 53 1.28 1.07 -4.90
CA GLN A 53 1.08 0.33 -6.16
C GLN A 53 2.20 0.61 -7.14
N ASN A 54 2.46 1.90 -7.40
CA ASN A 54 3.47 2.31 -8.38
C ASN A 54 4.88 1.85 -7.95
N ALA A 55 5.24 2.05 -6.68
CA ALA A 55 6.57 1.72 -6.18
C ALA A 55 6.83 0.21 -6.19
N THR A 56 5.86 -0.61 -5.74
CA THR A 56 6.04 -2.07 -5.71
C THR A 56 6.14 -2.67 -7.11
N LEU A 57 5.30 -2.24 -8.04
CA LEU A 57 5.35 -2.70 -9.42
C LEU A 57 6.66 -2.27 -10.10
N ALA A 58 7.10 -1.03 -9.92
CA ALA A 58 8.37 -0.54 -10.45
C ALA A 58 9.59 -1.31 -9.89
N LEU A 59 9.58 -1.64 -8.60
CA LEU A 59 10.64 -2.45 -7.98
C LEU A 59 10.67 -3.88 -8.52
N MET A 60 9.51 -4.47 -8.83
CA MET A 60 9.46 -5.79 -9.47
C MET A 60 10.01 -5.74 -10.89
N TYR A 61 9.65 -4.71 -11.68
CA TYR A 61 10.19 -4.53 -13.03
C TYR A 61 11.71 -4.33 -13.02
N ALA A 62 12.25 -3.60 -12.05
CA ALA A 62 13.70 -3.38 -11.93
C ALA A 62 14.53 -4.67 -11.74
N ARG A 63 13.89 -5.80 -11.40
CA ARG A 63 14.55 -7.10 -11.16
C ARG A 63 14.54 -8.03 -12.37
N VAL A 64 13.87 -7.64 -13.45
CA VAL A 64 13.71 -8.47 -14.65
C VAL A 64 14.11 -7.70 -15.89
N ARG A 65 14.45 -8.44 -16.96
CA ARG A 65 14.61 -7.85 -18.29
C ARG A 65 13.24 -7.51 -18.90
N PRO A 66 13.17 -6.65 -19.94
CA PRO A 66 11.90 -6.23 -20.55
C PRO A 66 10.98 -7.38 -21.00
N GLU A 67 11.57 -8.52 -21.42
CA GLU A 67 10.81 -9.70 -21.83
C GLU A 67 9.99 -10.30 -20.68
N GLY A 68 10.39 -10.06 -19.43
CA GLY A 68 9.72 -10.53 -18.22
C GLY A 68 8.59 -9.63 -17.71
N TYR A 69 8.38 -8.45 -18.32
CA TYR A 69 7.40 -7.48 -17.81
C TYR A 69 5.97 -8.02 -17.81
N GLY A 70 5.58 -8.79 -18.83
CA GLY A 70 4.27 -9.44 -18.85
C GLY A 70 4.04 -10.34 -17.62
N THR A 71 5.06 -11.11 -17.23
CA THR A 71 4.99 -12.01 -16.08
C THR A 71 4.92 -11.24 -14.76
N VAL A 72 5.75 -10.20 -14.61
CA VAL A 72 5.72 -9.32 -13.42
C VAL A 72 4.35 -8.68 -13.23
N SER A 73 3.79 -8.11 -14.29
CA SER A 73 2.45 -7.52 -14.26
C SER A 73 1.39 -8.54 -13.85
N ALA A 74 1.44 -9.74 -14.44
CA ALA A 74 0.48 -10.81 -14.12
C ALA A 74 0.55 -11.21 -12.65
N ILE A 75 1.75 -11.43 -12.10
CA ILE A 75 1.94 -11.79 -10.69
C ILE A 75 1.47 -10.67 -9.77
N TRP A 76 1.81 -9.43 -10.08
CA TRP A 76 1.44 -8.28 -9.27
C TRP A 76 -0.09 -8.09 -9.24
N ASN A 77 -0.76 -8.17 -10.40
CA ASN A 77 -2.22 -8.07 -10.49
C ASN A 77 -2.92 -9.24 -9.79
N ALA A 78 -2.42 -10.48 -9.96
CA ALA A 78 -2.97 -11.63 -9.26
C ALA A 78 -2.89 -11.49 -7.74
N ALA A 79 -1.76 -10.98 -7.22
CA ALA A 79 -1.60 -10.69 -5.80
C ALA A 79 -2.55 -9.57 -5.32
N TYR A 80 -2.74 -8.54 -6.15
CA TYR A 80 -3.67 -7.44 -5.87
C TYR A 80 -5.12 -7.92 -5.77
N ASP A 81 -5.58 -8.69 -6.75
CA ASP A 81 -6.94 -9.23 -6.80
C ASP A 81 -7.20 -10.22 -5.65
N ALA A 82 -6.22 -11.09 -5.36
CA ALA A 82 -6.30 -11.99 -4.21
C ALA A 82 -6.41 -11.20 -2.88
N GLY A 83 -5.59 -10.16 -2.72
CA GLY A 83 -5.65 -9.27 -1.56
C GLY A 83 -6.99 -8.56 -1.44
N MET A 84 -7.55 -8.09 -2.55
CA MET A 84 -8.87 -7.46 -2.59
C MET A 84 -9.98 -8.44 -2.21
N ALA A 85 -9.96 -9.65 -2.75
CA ALA A 85 -10.95 -10.68 -2.46
C ALA A 85 -10.94 -11.08 -0.98
N VAL A 86 -9.75 -11.38 -0.43
CA VAL A 86 -9.58 -11.71 0.99
C VAL A 86 -9.96 -10.53 1.87
N GLY A 87 -9.52 -9.32 1.50
CA GLY A 87 -9.84 -8.10 2.22
C GLY A 87 -11.33 -7.79 2.26
N ALA A 88 -12.04 -7.92 1.13
CA ALA A 88 -13.48 -7.69 1.05
C ALA A 88 -14.28 -8.72 1.86
N ALA A 89 -13.91 -10.00 1.77
CA ALA A 89 -14.54 -11.06 2.57
C ALA A 89 -14.33 -10.83 4.08
N GLY A 90 -13.10 -10.56 4.51
CA GLY A 90 -12.77 -10.27 5.91
C GLY A 90 -13.45 -8.99 6.41
N ALA A 91 -13.46 -7.94 5.60
CA ALA A 91 -14.16 -6.69 5.90
C ALA A 91 -15.66 -6.91 6.10
N GLY A 92 -16.32 -7.71 5.26
CA GLY A 92 -17.73 -8.04 5.40
C GLY A 92 -18.05 -8.76 6.71
N ILE A 93 -17.23 -9.76 7.08
CA ILE A 93 -17.37 -10.51 8.34
C ILE A 93 -17.22 -9.57 9.55
N VAL A 94 -16.18 -8.73 9.54
CA VAL A 94 -15.92 -7.78 10.63
C VAL A 94 -17.01 -6.72 10.69
N ALA A 95 -17.45 -6.18 9.55
CA ALA A 95 -18.50 -5.17 9.49
C ALA A 95 -19.82 -5.69 10.08
N ALA A 96 -20.17 -6.94 9.81
CA ALA A 96 -21.40 -7.55 10.33
C ALA A 96 -21.42 -7.68 11.86
N GLY A 97 -20.26 -7.90 12.50
CA GLY A 97 -20.16 -8.09 13.95
C GLY A 97 -19.75 -6.86 14.77
N ALA A 98 -18.87 -6.03 14.21
CA ALA A 98 -18.21 -4.92 14.93
C ALA A 98 -18.30 -3.57 14.21
N GLY A 99 -18.97 -3.52 13.05
CA GLY A 99 -19.16 -2.31 12.26
C GLY A 99 -17.94 -1.86 11.45
N TYR A 100 -18.16 -0.88 10.58
CA TYR A 100 -17.14 -0.34 9.68
C TYR A 100 -15.92 0.32 10.37
N PRO A 101 -16.04 1.02 11.51
CA PRO A 101 -14.87 1.55 12.20
C PRO A 101 -13.81 0.47 12.49
N MET A 102 -14.25 -0.71 12.97
CA MET A 102 -13.35 -1.83 13.25
C MET A 102 -12.68 -2.36 11.97
N VAL A 103 -13.39 -2.39 10.85
CA VAL A 103 -12.81 -2.78 9.55
C VAL A 103 -11.63 -1.89 9.19
N PHE A 104 -11.79 -0.56 9.28
CA PHE A 104 -10.74 0.39 8.94
C PHE A 104 -9.57 0.36 9.93
N ALA A 105 -9.84 0.20 11.23
CA ALA A 105 -8.80 0.04 12.24
C ALA A 105 -7.94 -1.22 12.01
N LEU A 106 -8.57 -2.36 11.73
CA LEU A 106 -7.86 -3.61 11.43
C LEU A 106 -7.08 -3.52 10.12
N ALA A 107 -7.65 -2.89 9.08
CA ALA A 107 -6.93 -2.65 7.83
C ALA A 107 -5.68 -1.78 8.06
N ALA A 108 -5.76 -0.74 8.89
CA ALA A 108 -4.60 0.06 9.27
C ALA A 108 -3.55 -0.78 10.04
N ALA A 109 -4.00 -1.62 10.97
CA ALA A 109 -3.11 -2.51 11.74
C ALA A 109 -2.38 -3.52 10.85
N LEU A 110 -3.04 -4.05 9.82
CA LEU A 110 -2.44 -4.98 8.84
C LEU A 110 -1.32 -4.35 8.00
N LEU A 111 -1.27 -3.01 7.88
CA LEU A 111 -0.19 -2.32 7.18
C LEU A 111 1.11 -2.26 8.01
N VAL A 112 1.05 -2.43 9.33
CA VAL A 112 2.22 -2.38 10.22
C VAL A 112 3.24 -3.48 9.90
N PRO A 113 2.88 -4.78 9.80
CA PRO A 113 3.85 -5.82 9.44
C PRO A 113 4.49 -5.61 8.06
N ALA A 114 3.81 -4.93 7.11
CA ALA A 114 4.37 -4.59 5.81
C ALA A 114 5.54 -3.58 5.89
N LEU A 115 5.72 -2.89 7.02
CA LEU A 115 6.89 -2.04 7.25
C LEU A 115 8.19 -2.84 7.29
N LEU A 116 8.16 -4.12 7.67
CA LEU A 116 9.35 -4.98 7.72
C LEU A 116 9.94 -5.23 6.33
N PRO A 117 9.20 -5.79 5.34
CA PRO A 117 9.73 -5.95 3.99
C PRO A 117 10.08 -4.61 3.34
N ALA A 118 9.29 -3.55 3.57
CA ALA A 118 9.59 -2.21 3.08
C ALA A 118 10.95 -1.67 3.60
N ARG A 119 11.25 -1.89 4.88
CA ARG A 119 12.56 -1.51 5.46
C ARG A 119 13.70 -2.35 4.93
N ARG A 120 13.49 -3.66 4.71
CA ARG A 120 14.50 -4.54 4.10
C ARG A 120 14.85 -4.08 2.69
N GLU A 121 13.84 -3.80 1.88
CA GLU A 121 14.00 -3.32 0.50
C GLU A 121 14.77 -2.00 0.45
N ARG A 122 14.45 -1.06 1.36
CA ARG A 122 15.19 0.19 1.50
C ARG A 122 16.66 -0.01 1.85
N ARG A 123 16.98 -0.96 2.74
CA ARG A 123 18.36 -1.26 3.14
C ARG A 123 19.16 -1.83 1.97
N LEU A 124 18.57 -2.78 1.23
CA LEU A 124 19.21 -3.38 0.06
C LEU A 124 19.56 -2.33 -0.99
N ALA A 125 18.62 -1.43 -1.31
CA ALA A 125 18.88 -0.34 -2.26
C ALA A 125 20.04 0.57 -1.81
N SER A 126 20.14 0.90 -0.52
CA SER A 126 21.21 1.75 0.02
C SER A 126 22.60 1.09 0.11
N SER A 127 22.66 -0.24 -0.03
CA SER A 127 23.93 -0.99 -0.03
C SER A 127 24.55 -1.11 -1.43
N VAL A 128 23.73 -1.02 -2.48
CA VAL A 128 24.20 -1.06 -3.88
C VAL A 128 24.77 0.30 -4.32
N GLU A 129 24.35 1.39 -3.68
CA GLU A 129 24.83 2.76 -3.97
C GLU A 129 26.17 3.11 -3.27
N ARG A 130 26.75 2.19 -2.47
CA ARG A 130 28.04 2.35 -1.79
C ARG A 130 29.10 1.46 -2.43
#